data_AF-A0A523X5L2-F1
#
_entry.id   AF-A0A523X5L2-F1
#
_cell.length_a   1.000
_cell.length_b   1.000
_cell.length_c   1.000
_cell.angle_alpha   90.00
_cell.angle_beta   90.00
_cell.angle_gamma   90.00
#
_symmetry.space_group_name_H-M   'P 1'
#
loop_
_entity.id
_entity.type
_entity.pdbx_description
1 polymer ?
#
loop_
_entity_poly.entity_id
_entity_poly.type
_entity_poly.pdbx_seq_one_letter_code
_entity_poly.pdbx_strand_id
1 'polypeptide(L)'
;MNYTLIIDKNQLYRGRADGLIVSTSLGSTGYALSSGGPIAIGNPDVLIIVPVNPLNKEHIPLVVPIDSEIKLVNLRSRSPLEAIIDGQIRIGIDEEVLVRKSSSTARIIRFHAKKNILAKLRNRLVELDLKSLDRVPPSAKYIFKLLLTEGEMTQKELIESTGLPNRTVRNALSILKEKGVINQRPHLRDARQSIYFVD
;
A
#
# COMPACT_ATOMS: atom_id res chain seq x y z
N MET A 1 -10.56 14.49 18.61
CA MET A 1 -11.67 15.15 17.88
C MET A 1 -13.01 14.46 18.19
N ASN A 2 -14.03 15.24 18.53
CA ASN A 2 -15.43 14.81 18.52
C ASN A 2 -16.08 15.21 17.19
N TYR A 3 -16.94 14.37 16.64
CA TYR A 3 -17.65 14.62 15.38
C TYR A 3 -18.96 13.83 15.31
N THR A 4 -19.83 14.20 14.38
CA THR A 4 -20.99 13.41 13.97
C THR A 4 -20.78 12.99 12.52
N LEU A 5 -20.84 11.69 12.25
CA LEU A 5 -20.69 11.13 10.90
C LEU A 5 -22.07 10.92 10.27
N ILE A 6 -22.26 11.52 9.10
CA ILE A 6 -23.46 11.41 8.28
C ILE A 6 -23.05 10.85 6.92
N ILE A 7 -23.77 9.85 6.42
CA ILE A 7 -23.57 9.25 5.11
C ILE A 7 -24.90 9.31 4.36
N ASP A 8 -24.92 9.92 3.17
CA ASP A 8 -26.12 10.04 2.34
C ASP A 8 -27.33 10.58 3.12
N LYS A 9 -27.12 11.67 3.87
CA LYS A 9 -28.11 12.33 4.76
C LYS A 9 -28.55 11.53 5.99
N ASN A 10 -28.07 10.31 6.17
CA ASN A 10 -28.36 9.48 7.34
C ASN A 10 -27.26 9.64 8.39
N GLN A 11 -27.63 10.11 9.59
CA GLN A 11 -26.69 10.18 10.70
C GLN A 11 -26.38 8.77 11.19
N LEU A 12 -25.12 8.36 11.08
CA LEU A 12 -24.69 7.03 11.49
C LEU A 12 -24.36 6.98 12.98
N TYR A 13 -23.39 7.79 13.43
CA TYR A 13 -23.01 7.85 14.84
C TYR A 13 -22.32 9.18 15.22
N ARG A 14 -22.18 9.41 16.53
CA ARG A 14 -21.31 10.44 17.10
C ARG A 14 -20.01 9.80 17.57
N GLY A 15 -18.90 10.27 17.02
CA GLY A 15 -17.58 9.71 17.22
C GLY A 15 -16.67 10.58 18.08
N ARG A 16 -15.76 9.92 18.80
CA ARG A 16 -14.56 10.53 19.38
C ARG A 16 -13.35 9.71 18.94
N ALA A 17 -12.42 10.35 18.24
CA ALA A 17 -11.24 9.71 17.67
C ALA A 17 -10.12 10.75 17.50
N ASP A 18 -8.90 10.34 17.17
CA ASP A 18 -7.84 11.28 16.79
C ASP A 18 -8.17 11.97 15.46
N GLY A 19 -8.82 11.24 14.55
CA GLY A 19 -9.28 11.74 13.27
C GLY A 19 -10.22 10.77 12.55
N LEU A 20 -10.57 11.11 11.32
CA LEU A 20 -11.28 10.24 10.39
C LEU A 20 -10.61 10.35 9.03
N ILE A 21 -10.30 9.21 8.41
CA ILE A 21 -9.78 9.13 7.06
C ILE A 21 -10.94 8.80 6.14
N VAL A 22 -11.07 9.52 5.03
CA VAL A 22 -11.89 9.13 3.90
C VAL A 22 -10.95 8.89 2.73
N SER A 23 -10.95 7.67 2.19
CA SER A 23 -9.97 7.22 1.23
C SER A 23 -10.64 6.69 -0.03
N THR A 24 -10.05 6.98 -1.19
CA THR A 24 -10.41 6.32 -2.44
C THR A 24 -9.84 4.90 -2.48
N SER A 25 -10.28 4.07 -3.44
CA SER A 25 -9.69 2.75 -3.65
C SER A 25 -8.18 2.78 -3.87
N LEU A 26 -7.65 3.78 -4.57
CA LEU A 26 -6.20 3.93 -4.74
C LEU A 26 -5.51 4.31 -3.41
N GLY A 27 -6.13 5.20 -2.65
CA GLY A 27 -5.66 5.64 -1.33
C GLY A 27 -5.77 4.57 -0.23
N SER A 28 -6.46 3.45 -0.47
CA SER A 28 -6.65 2.40 0.54
C SER A 28 -5.33 1.83 1.05
N THR A 29 -4.29 1.86 0.22
CA THR A 29 -2.93 1.38 0.56
C THR A 29 -2.04 2.47 1.17
N GLY A 30 -2.56 3.68 1.32
CA GLY A 30 -1.93 4.80 2.01
C GLY A 30 -2.26 4.79 3.49
N TYR A 31 -2.60 5.96 4.05
CA TYR A 31 -2.81 6.10 5.49
C TYR A 31 -4.00 5.28 6.01
N ALA A 32 -5.00 5.02 5.16
CA ALA A 32 -6.11 4.13 5.48
C ALA A 32 -5.63 2.73 5.93
N LEU A 33 -4.65 2.14 5.24
CA LEU A 33 -4.05 0.85 5.62
C LEU A 33 -3.34 0.94 6.97
N SER A 34 -2.57 2.01 7.20
CA SER A 34 -1.87 2.23 8.47
C SER A 34 -2.81 2.37 9.66
N SER A 35 -4.03 2.90 9.43
CA SER A 35 -5.07 3.04 10.45
C SER A 35 -6.01 1.83 10.55
N GLY A 36 -5.65 0.70 9.93
CA GLY A 36 -6.41 -0.55 10.03
C GLY A 36 -7.57 -0.68 9.05
N GLY A 37 -7.63 0.18 8.02
CA GLY A 37 -8.60 0.09 6.93
C GLY A 37 -8.31 -1.07 5.95
N PRO A 38 -9.33 -1.55 5.23
CA PRO A 38 -9.17 -2.60 4.22
C PRO A 38 -8.43 -2.11 2.97
N ILE A 39 -7.89 -3.06 2.20
CA ILE A 39 -7.28 -2.79 0.90
C ILE A 39 -8.29 -3.05 -0.22
N ALA A 40 -8.52 -2.06 -1.06
CA ALA A 40 -9.35 -2.19 -2.25
C ALA A 40 -8.52 -2.75 -3.42
N ILE A 41 -8.82 -3.99 -3.83
CA ILE A 41 -8.15 -4.67 -4.94
C ILE A 41 -9.00 -4.51 -6.21
N GLY A 42 -8.35 -4.21 -7.34
CA GLY A 42 -9.02 -4.04 -8.63
C GLY A 42 -9.56 -2.63 -8.89
N ASN A 43 -9.26 -1.67 -8.01
CA ASN A 43 -9.75 -0.29 -8.08
C ASN A 43 -11.28 -0.18 -8.19
N PRO A 44 -12.05 -0.79 -7.26
CA PRO A 44 -13.51 -0.68 -7.25
C PRO A 44 -13.96 0.77 -7.02
N ASP A 45 -15.17 1.10 -7.43
CA ASP A 45 -15.78 2.40 -7.23
C ASP A 45 -16.37 2.51 -5.81
N VAL A 46 -15.50 2.71 -4.82
CA VAL A 46 -15.86 2.84 -3.40
C VAL A 46 -15.05 3.93 -2.68
N LEU A 47 -15.62 4.45 -1.60
CA LEU A 47 -14.92 5.20 -0.56
C LEU A 47 -14.77 4.34 0.69
N ILE A 48 -13.63 4.48 1.35
CA ILE A 48 -13.30 3.76 2.58
C ILE A 48 -13.16 4.79 3.70
N ILE A 49 -13.98 4.66 4.73
CA ILE A 49 -14.00 5.55 5.89
C ILE A 49 -13.32 4.81 7.05
N VAL A 50 -12.22 5.36 7.58
CA VAL A 50 -11.42 4.71 8.64
C VAL A 50 -11.26 5.67 9.82
N PRO A 51 -11.87 5.40 10.98
CA PRO A 51 -11.60 6.20 12.18
C PRO A 51 -10.18 5.94 12.69
N VAL A 52 -9.47 7.01 13.04
CA VAL A 52 -8.10 6.93 13.55
C VAL A 52 -8.15 6.90 15.08
N ASN A 53 -7.77 5.78 15.68
CA ASN A 53 -7.81 5.56 17.14
C ASN A 53 -9.15 5.97 17.76
N PRO A 54 -10.29 5.39 17.32
CA PRO A 54 -11.58 5.70 17.92
C PRO A 54 -11.60 5.26 19.38
N LEU A 55 -12.24 6.07 20.24
CA LEU A 55 -12.45 5.71 21.64
C LEU A 55 -13.50 4.60 21.78
N ASN A 56 -14.45 4.53 20.84
CA ASN A 56 -15.50 3.52 20.79
C ASN A 56 -15.11 2.41 19.80
N LYS A 57 -15.09 1.15 20.25
CA LYS A 57 -14.55 0.03 19.44
C LYS A 57 -15.48 -0.41 18.31
N GLU A 58 -16.77 -0.06 18.41
CA GLU A 58 -17.81 -0.31 17.43
C GLU A 58 -17.64 0.60 16.20
N HIS A 59 -16.83 1.66 16.30
CA HIS A 59 -16.50 2.52 15.17
C HIS A 59 -15.38 1.84 14.36
N ILE A 60 -15.78 0.94 13.46
CA ILE A 60 -14.89 0.19 12.57
C ILE A 60 -14.82 0.83 11.17
N PRO A 61 -13.86 0.43 10.31
CA PRO A 61 -13.83 0.88 8.93
C PRO A 61 -15.12 0.57 8.15
N LEU A 62 -15.56 1.51 7.33
CA LEU A 62 -16.75 1.37 6.49
C LEU A 62 -16.35 1.47 5.01
N VAL A 63 -17.03 0.70 4.17
CA VAL A 63 -16.90 0.77 2.71
C VAL A 63 -18.26 1.20 2.14
N VAL A 64 -18.27 2.29 1.40
CA VAL A 64 -19.48 2.88 0.80
C VAL A 64 -19.28 3.09 -0.71
N PRO A 65 -20.35 3.15 -1.51
CA PRO A 65 -20.25 3.50 -2.93
C PRO A 65 -19.48 4.80 -3.17
N ILE A 66 -18.76 4.91 -4.29
CA ILE A 66 -17.96 6.12 -4.62
C ILE A 66 -18.81 7.39 -4.68
N ASP A 67 -20.08 7.27 -5.05
CA ASP A 67 -21.01 8.39 -5.21
C ASP A 67 -21.68 8.81 -3.88
N SER A 68 -21.39 8.11 -2.77
CA SER A 68 -21.89 8.51 -1.45
C SER A 68 -21.31 9.84 -0.99
N GLU A 69 -22.13 10.60 -0.27
CA GLU A 69 -21.76 11.86 0.37
C GLU A 69 -21.42 11.62 1.85
N ILE A 70 -20.17 11.88 2.23
CA ILE A 70 -19.71 11.79 3.62
C ILE A 70 -19.67 13.19 4.21
N LYS A 71 -20.42 13.41 5.27
CA LYS A 71 -20.48 14.69 5.97
C LYS A 71 -20.06 14.54 7.43
N LEU A 72 -19.18 15.43 7.88
CA LEU A 72 -18.77 15.59 9.27
C LEU A 72 -19.25 16.93 9.81
N VAL A 73 -20.01 16.87 10.91
CA VAL A 73 -20.53 18.04 11.62
C VAL A 73 -20.26 17.94 13.12
N ASN A 74 -20.59 18.99 13.87
CA ASN A 74 -20.39 19.08 15.31
C ASN A 74 -18.92 18.83 15.70
N LEU A 75 -18.01 19.34 14.89
CA LEU A 75 -16.58 19.17 15.06
C LEU A 75 -16.11 19.92 16.30
N ARG A 76 -15.51 19.20 17.26
CA ARG A 76 -14.94 19.80 18.48
C ARG A 76 -13.62 19.15 18.83
N SER A 77 -12.60 19.95 19.09
CA SER A 77 -11.27 19.48 19.49
C SER A 77 -10.61 20.47 20.42
N ARG A 78 -9.62 20.01 21.21
CA ARG A 78 -8.77 20.88 22.03
C ARG A 78 -7.65 21.55 21.21
N SER A 79 -7.41 21.02 20.02
CA SER A 79 -6.40 21.49 19.07
C SER A 79 -7.08 21.91 17.76
N PRO A 80 -6.46 22.79 16.96
CA PRO A 80 -6.96 23.15 15.63
C PRO A 80 -7.25 21.90 14.80
N LEU A 81 -8.35 21.94 14.06
CA LEU A 81 -8.73 20.88 13.16
C LEU A 81 -8.19 21.19 11.77
N GLU A 82 -7.62 20.16 11.13
CA GLU A 82 -7.10 20.26 9.78
C GLU A 82 -7.64 19.11 8.91
N ALA A 83 -8.03 19.44 7.68
CA ALA A 83 -8.16 18.48 6.60
C ALA A 83 -6.78 18.34 5.93
N ILE A 84 -6.32 17.10 5.76
CA ILE A 84 -5.08 16.80 5.06
C ILE A 84 -5.43 16.01 3.80
N ILE A 85 -5.21 16.61 2.63
CA ILE A 85 -5.53 16.02 1.32
C ILE A 85 -4.24 15.45 0.72
N ASP A 86 -4.26 14.16 0.40
CA ASP A 86 -3.13 13.39 -0.16
C ASP A 86 -1.80 13.53 0.60
N GLY A 87 -1.86 13.90 1.89
CA GLY A 87 -0.69 14.12 2.73
C GLY A 87 0.10 15.42 2.43
N GLN A 88 -0.38 16.25 1.50
CA GLN A 88 0.35 17.43 1.02
C GLN A 88 -0.35 18.74 1.36
N ILE A 89 -1.65 18.82 1.08
CA ILE A 89 -2.42 20.05 1.26
C ILE A 89 -3.08 20.00 2.64
N ARG A 90 -2.89 21.07 3.42
CA ARG A 90 -3.48 21.23 4.76
C ARG A 90 -4.41 22.42 4.76
N ILE A 91 -5.63 22.22 5.26
CA ILE A 91 -6.67 23.24 5.31
C ILE A 91 -7.26 23.23 6.72
N GLY A 92 -7.32 24.39 7.38
CA GLY A 92 -8.00 24.52 8.67
C GLY A 92 -9.51 24.30 8.54
N ILE A 93 -10.12 23.67 9.54
CA ILE A 93 -11.56 23.38 9.57
C ILE A 93 -12.19 24.04 10.80
N ASP A 94 -13.24 24.84 10.59
CA ASP A 94 -13.95 25.51 11.68
C ASP A 94 -15.36 24.93 11.95
N GLU A 95 -16.07 24.46 10.91
CA GLU A 95 -17.48 24.07 11.04
C GLU A 95 -17.77 22.63 10.59
N GLU A 96 -17.77 22.40 9.28
CA GLU A 96 -18.16 21.13 8.66
C GLU A 96 -17.19 20.71 7.56
N VAL A 97 -17.16 19.40 7.30
CA VAL A 97 -16.42 18.81 6.17
C VAL A 97 -17.39 17.99 5.34
N LEU A 98 -17.40 18.25 4.04
CA LEU A 98 -18.14 17.49 3.05
C LEU A 98 -17.17 16.80 2.09
N VAL A 99 -17.24 15.49 2.00
CA VAL A 99 -16.47 14.68 1.06
C VAL A 99 -17.43 13.98 0.11
N ARG A 100 -17.17 14.16 -1.19
CA ARG A 100 -17.92 13.51 -2.27
C ARG A 100 -16.99 13.27 -3.46
N LYS A 101 -17.39 12.39 -4.35
CA LYS A 101 -16.71 12.19 -5.63
C LYS A 101 -16.60 13.51 -6.40
N SER A 102 -15.39 13.78 -6.91
CA SER A 102 -15.15 14.91 -7.81
C SER A 102 -15.80 14.66 -9.18
N SER A 103 -16.27 15.73 -9.84
CA SER A 103 -16.70 15.67 -11.23
C SER A 103 -15.54 15.40 -12.19
N SER A 104 -14.30 15.64 -11.75
CA SER A 104 -13.07 15.41 -12.53
C SER A 104 -12.24 14.29 -11.90
N THR A 105 -11.96 13.25 -12.68
CA THR A 105 -11.16 12.09 -12.26
C THR A 105 -9.73 12.16 -12.78
N ALA A 106 -8.77 11.69 -11.98
CA ALA A 106 -7.39 11.53 -12.43
C ALA A 106 -7.27 10.45 -13.52
N ARG A 107 -6.56 10.75 -14.62
CA ARG A 107 -6.26 9.78 -15.68
C ARG A 107 -4.87 9.19 -15.45
N ILE A 108 -4.80 7.87 -15.25
CA ILE A 108 -3.55 7.17 -14.95
C ILE A 108 -3.17 6.30 -16.16
N ILE A 109 -1.96 6.51 -16.71
CA ILE A 109 -1.41 5.64 -17.75
C ILE A 109 -0.77 4.42 -17.08
N ARG A 110 -1.23 3.22 -17.44
CA ARG A 110 -0.69 1.96 -16.93
C ARG A 110 0.10 1.24 -18.02
N PHE A 111 1.40 1.14 -17.83
CA PHE A 111 2.25 0.31 -18.68
C PHE A 111 1.97 -1.17 -18.42
N HIS A 112 1.79 -1.93 -19.50
CA HIS A 112 1.61 -3.39 -19.48
C HIS A 112 2.96 -4.09 -19.26
N ALA A 113 3.65 -3.78 -18.16
CA ALA A 113 4.61 -4.73 -17.61
C ALA A 113 3.81 -5.74 -16.78
N LYS A 114 4.27 -7.00 -16.68
CA LYS A 114 3.67 -8.10 -15.89
C LYS A 114 3.59 -7.84 -14.36
N LYS A 115 3.39 -6.59 -13.93
CA LYS A 115 3.39 -6.16 -12.53
C LYS A 115 2.03 -6.43 -11.91
N ASN A 116 1.93 -7.57 -11.24
CA ASN A 116 0.77 -7.96 -10.46
C ASN A 116 0.65 -7.07 -9.20
N ILE A 117 -0.47 -6.35 -9.04
CA ILE A 117 -0.76 -5.55 -7.82
C ILE A 117 -0.70 -6.44 -6.58
N LEU A 118 -1.20 -7.68 -6.67
CA LEU A 118 -1.15 -8.64 -5.57
C LEU A 118 0.28 -9.00 -5.21
N ALA A 119 1.21 -9.09 -6.17
CA ALA A 119 2.62 -9.32 -5.87
C ALA A 119 3.24 -8.12 -5.13
N LYS A 120 2.88 -6.88 -5.49
CA LYS A 120 3.30 -5.68 -4.75
C LYS A 120 2.72 -5.63 -3.34
N LEU A 121 1.46 -6.02 -3.17
CA LEU A 121 0.80 -6.08 -1.86
C LEU A 121 1.38 -7.18 -1.00
N ARG A 122 1.62 -8.38 -1.55
CA ARG A 122 2.32 -9.49 -0.88
C ARG A 122 3.61 -8.98 -0.26
N ASN A 123 4.39 -8.19 -0.98
CA ASN A 123 5.64 -7.60 -0.50
C ASN A 123 5.55 -6.57 0.62
N ARG A 124 4.38 -5.94 0.82
CA ARG A 124 4.14 -5.00 1.92
C ARG A 124 3.49 -5.68 3.12
N LEU A 125 2.62 -6.67 2.86
CA LEU A 125 1.75 -7.29 3.86
C LEU A 125 2.34 -8.57 4.43
N VAL A 126 3.10 -9.31 3.62
CA VAL A 126 3.87 -10.44 4.10
C VAL A 126 5.14 -9.84 4.70
N GLU A 127 5.32 -10.03 6.01
CA GLU A 127 6.65 -9.98 6.60
C GLU A 127 7.52 -10.87 5.71
N LEU A 128 8.44 -10.25 4.95
CA LEU A 128 9.64 -10.94 4.52
C LEU A 128 10.09 -11.70 5.76
N ASP A 129 10.37 -12.99 5.66
CA ASP A 129 10.98 -13.69 6.78
C ASP A 129 12.36 -13.08 7.00
N LEU A 130 12.41 -11.94 7.69
CA LEU A 130 13.60 -11.12 7.90
C LEU A 130 14.61 -11.92 8.73
N LYS A 131 14.14 -12.96 9.45
CA LYS A 131 14.98 -13.95 10.10
C LYS A 131 15.76 -14.78 9.08
N SER A 132 15.13 -15.21 7.98
CA SER A 132 15.82 -15.93 6.89
C SER A 132 16.95 -15.07 6.26
N LEU A 133 16.77 -13.74 6.26
CA LEU A 133 17.76 -12.77 5.77
C LEU A 133 18.69 -12.20 6.84
N ASP A 134 18.70 -12.78 8.04
CA ASP A 134 19.63 -12.32 9.07
C ASP A 134 21.08 -12.56 8.61
N ARG A 135 21.93 -11.58 8.89
CA ARG A 135 23.35 -11.52 8.45
C ARG A 135 23.59 -11.60 6.93
N VAL A 136 22.55 -11.39 6.10
CA VAL A 136 22.71 -11.26 4.64
C VAL A 136 23.20 -9.86 4.27
N PRO A 137 24.19 -9.72 3.37
CA PRO A 137 24.66 -8.40 2.91
C PRO A 137 23.55 -7.56 2.24
N PRO A 138 23.64 -6.22 2.27
CA PRO A 138 22.63 -5.33 1.68
C PRO A 138 22.35 -5.59 0.20
N SER A 139 23.39 -5.90 -0.60
CA SER A 139 23.24 -6.20 -2.03
C SER A 139 22.41 -7.47 -2.27
N ALA A 140 22.59 -8.49 -1.44
CA ALA A 140 21.81 -9.71 -1.49
C ALA A 140 20.37 -9.49 -1.00
N LYS A 141 20.18 -8.72 0.08
CA LYS A 141 18.84 -8.29 0.51
C LYS A 141 18.10 -7.54 -0.60
N TYR A 142 18.80 -6.67 -1.34
CA TYR A 142 18.21 -5.94 -2.46
C TYR A 142 17.80 -6.87 -3.61
N ILE A 143 18.67 -7.79 -4.03
CA ILE A 143 18.33 -8.77 -5.07
C ILE A 143 17.17 -9.67 -4.65
N PHE A 144 17.16 -10.14 -3.40
CA PHE A 144 16.05 -10.92 -2.86
C PHE A 144 14.74 -10.12 -2.90
N LYS A 145 14.78 -8.86 -2.47
CA LYS A 145 13.61 -7.96 -2.56
C LYS A 145 13.17 -7.79 -4.00
N LEU A 146 14.11 -7.62 -4.94
CA LEU A 146 13.81 -7.43 -6.35
C LEU A 146 13.10 -8.67 -6.93
N LEU A 147 13.64 -9.88 -6.70
CA LEU A 147 13.02 -11.15 -7.11
C LEU A 147 11.63 -11.34 -6.51
N LEU A 148 11.45 -10.97 -5.23
CA LEU A 148 10.12 -11.00 -4.62
C LEU A 148 9.14 -10.01 -5.24
N THR A 149 9.60 -8.85 -5.68
CA THR A 149 8.75 -7.75 -6.19
C THR A 149 8.45 -7.80 -7.68
N GLU A 150 9.44 -8.17 -8.49
CA GLU A 150 9.35 -8.19 -9.95
C GLU A 150 9.19 -9.61 -10.50
N GLY A 151 9.35 -10.62 -9.64
CA GLY A 151 9.17 -12.03 -9.98
C GLY A 151 10.48 -12.69 -10.39
N GLU A 152 10.36 -13.72 -11.21
CA GLU A 152 11.51 -14.48 -11.70
C GLU A 152 12.37 -13.65 -12.65
N MET A 153 13.69 -13.70 -12.48
CA MET A 153 14.63 -12.90 -13.27
C MET A 153 15.89 -13.70 -13.59
N THR A 154 16.46 -13.43 -14.76
CA THR A 154 17.81 -13.87 -15.11
C THR A 154 18.87 -13.04 -14.39
N GLN A 155 20.10 -13.55 -14.32
CA GLN A 155 21.22 -12.76 -13.80
C GLN A 155 21.42 -11.46 -14.61
N LYS A 156 21.18 -11.49 -15.92
CA LYS A 156 21.30 -10.31 -16.79
C LYS A 156 20.27 -9.24 -16.42
N GLU A 157 19.01 -9.62 -16.29
CA GLU A 157 17.93 -8.70 -15.89
C GLU A 157 18.16 -8.13 -14.49
N LEU A 158 18.72 -8.93 -13.56
CA LEU A 158 19.10 -8.44 -12.23
C LEU A 158 20.22 -7.40 -12.29
N ILE A 159 21.24 -7.60 -13.13
CA ILE A 159 22.30 -6.60 -13.34
C ILE A 159 21.71 -5.29 -13.88
N GLU A 160 20.88 -5.38 -14.92
CA GLU A 160 20.25 -4.21 -15.55
C GLU A 160 19.31 -3.46 -14.58
N SER A 161 18.54 -4.20 -13.78
CA SER A 161 17.56 -3.61 -12.86
C SER A 161 18.18 -3.04 -11.59
N THR A 162 19.27 -3.63 -11.09
CA THR A 162 19.91 -3.20 -9.84
C THR A 162 21.04 -2.19 -10.05
N GLY A 163 21.64 -2.14 -11.24
CA GLY A 163 22.86 -1.37 -11.50
C GLY A 163 24.11 -1.91 -10.78
N LEU A 164 24.03 -3.07 -10.13
CA LEU A 164 25.15 -3.65 -9.39
C LEU A 164 26.16 -4.32 -10.34
N PRO A 165 27.47 -4.33 -10.00
CA PRO A 165 28.47 -5.06 -10.77
C PRO A 165 28.14 -6.55 -10.87
N ASN A 166 28.48 -7.17 -12.00
CA ASN A 166 28.22 -8.61 -12.25
C ASN A 166 28.72 -9.51 -11.11
N ARG A 167 29.94 -9.26 -10.60
CA ARG A 167 30.51 -9.97 -9.44
C ARG A 167 29.65 -9.89 -8.19
N THR A 168 29.04 -8.73 -7.94
CA THR A 168 28.20 -8.48 -6.76
C THR A 168 26.88 -9.22 -6.89
N VAL A 169 26.26 -9.19 -8.08
CA VAL A 169 25.03 -9.94 -8.35
C VAL A 169 25.27 -11.44 -8.23
N ARG A 170 26.37 -11.94 -8.79
CA ARG A 170 26.74 -13.37 -8.71
C ARG A 170 26.98 -13.81 -7.27
N ASN A 171 27.73 -13.05 -6.49
CA ASN A 171 27.96 -13.32 -5.07
C ASN A 171 26.65 -13.30 -4.28
N ALA A 172 25.83 -12.26 -4.47
CA ALA A 172 24.53 -12.15 -3.82
C ALA A 172 23.61 -13.35 -4.11
N LEU A 173 23.50 -13.77 -5.37
CA LEU A 173 22.73 -14.96 -5.74
C LEU A 173 23.28 -16.23 -5.10
N SER A 174 24.61 -16.36 -4.97
CA SER A 174 25.24 -17.49 -4.27
C SER A 174 24.83 -17.52 -2.80
N ILE A 175 24.93 -16.39 -2.09
CA ILE A 175 24.57 -16.27 -0.67
C ILE A 175 23.09 -16.60 -0.44
N LEU A 176 22.21 -16.07 -1.30
CA LEU A 176 20.77 -16.30 -1.18
C LEU A 176 20.39 -17.76 -1.45
N LYS A 177 21.05 -18.40 -2.42
CA LYS A 177 20.87 -19.83 -2.70
C LYS A 177 21.36 -20.71 -1.55
N GLU A 178 22.52 -20.39 -0.99
CA GLU A 178 23.10 -21.13 0.14
C GLU A 178 22.19 -21.06 1.38
N LYS A 179 21.54 -19.91 1.58
CA LYS A 179 20.50 -19.74 2.60
C LYS A 179 19.16 -20.42 2.28
N GLY A 180 19.00 -20.98 1.09
CA GLY A 180 17.76 -21.64 0.66
C GLY A 180 16.57 -20.70 0.49
N VAL A 181 16.81 -19.39 0.38
CA VAL A 181 15.73 -18.40 0.25
C VAL A 181 15.35 -18.12 -1.21
N ILE A 182 16.18 -18.54 -2.17
CA ILE A 182 15.85 -18.47 -3.60
C ILE A 182 16.16 -19.79 -4.30
N ASN A 183 15.41 -20.04 -5.37
CA ASN A 183 15.60 -21.18 -6.26
C ASN A 183 16.19 -20.75 -7.60
N GLN A 184 16.74 -21.72 -8.33
CA GLN A 184 17.30 -21.54 -9.67
C GLN A 184 16.80 -22.63 -10.60
N ARG A 185 16.39 -22.25 -11.82
CA ARG A 185 16.05 -23.19 -12.90
C ARG A 185 16.69 -22.78 -14.24
N PRO A 186 16.94 -23.72 -15.15
CA PRO A 186 17.39 -23.38 -16.51
C PRO A 186 16.36 -22.51 -17.24
N HIS A 187 16.82 -21.54 -18.01
CA HIS A 187 15.93 -20.73 -18.84
C HIS A 187 15.54 -21.52 -20.09
N LEU A 188 14.25 -21.86 -20.23
CA LEU A 188 13.76 -22.77 -21.28
C LEU A 188 14.07 -22.31 -22.71
N ARG A 189 14.15 -20.98 -22.95
CA ARG A 189 14.47 -20.43 -24.28
C ARG A 189 15.96 -20.19 -24.51
N ASP A 190 16.79 -20.28 -23.47
CA ASP A 190 18.26 -20.15 -23.56
C ASP A 190 18.90 -20.91 -22.41
N ALA A 191 19.23 -22.18 -22.63
CA ALA A 191 19.73 -23.09 -21.59
C ALA A 191 21.07 -22.65 -20.96
N ARG A 192 21.77 -21.68 -21.55
CA ARG A 192 23.00 -21.09 -20.99
C ARG A 192 22.70 -20.11 -19.86
N GLN A 193 21.46 -19.66 -19.75
CA GLN A 193 21.00 -18.75 -18.72
C GLN A 193 20.21 -19.51 -17.66
N SER A 194 20.19 -18.93 -16.48
CA SER A 194 19.37 -19.42 -15.37
C SER A 194 18.41 -18.33 -14.93
N ILE A 195 17.22 -18.78 -14.55
CA ILE A 195 16.19 -17.96 -13.93
C ILE A 195 16.26 -18.20 -12.42
N TYR A 196 16.28 -17.11 -11.66
CA TYR A 196 16.21 -17.10 -10.22
C TYR A 196 14.82 -16.64 -9.78
N PHE A 197 14.29 -17.23 -8.71
CA PHE A 197 12.95 -16.93 -8.21
C PHE A 197 12.84 -17.23 -6.70
N VAL A 198 11.81 -16.68 -6.07
CA VAL A 198 11.47 -16.89 -4.65
C VAL A 198 10.11 -17.57 -4.63
N ASP A 199 9.97 -18.67 -3.88
CA ASP A 199 8.71 -19.41 -3.71
C ASP A 199 7.65 -18.57 -2.94
#